data_AF-A0A934C2A5-F1
#
_entry.id   AF-A0A934C2A5-F1
#
_cell.length_a   1.000
_cell.length_b   1.000
_cell.length_c   1.000
_cell.angle_alpha   90.00
_cell.angle_beta   90.00
_cell.angle_gamma   90.00
#
_symmetry.space_group_name_H-M   'P 1'
#
loop_
_entity.id
_entity.type
_entity.pdbx_description
1 polymer ?
#
loop_
_entity_poly.entity_id
_entity_poly.type
_entity_poly.pdbx_seq_one_letter_code
_entity_poly.pdbx_strand_id
1 'polypeptide(L)'
;MNLRLAFCLLLLISVAAGAAEIAPFPRAEGYRGIWFTLGQKSEYGDKYSGGLGTYTANHNPLAVYAPAVDKTFFVYGGSPDGSRALLCLIGSYDHRTGLLSRPVVVHDKRPVNDPHDNPSVNLDPQGFLWVFVSGRANARPGFIYRSVAPYDPSRFERVDQRVITYPQPWHVPGRGFLHLFTQYTKGRELYWETSADGRTWSATHKLAGFGGHYQTSGARDGKVASFFNYHPGGNVDKRTNLYYVQTTDFGATWTTAEGTPLNLPLKDIRNPALVRDYAAEGRLLYTCDLNFDAAGHPILLYVLSRDFKPGPAGGEREWTVAHWKGGRWHFATIANSDHNYDMGSLYVQRDEWLVLAPTDVGPQKWGAGGEMVLWASRDEGRTWTRRRSVTQGSEFNHSYARRPRDARDPFFAFWADGDPDRPSPSRLYFADSTGEKVFRMPYTFPANVDSAPPERVK
;
A
#
# COMPACT_ATOMS: atom_id res chain seq x y z
N MET A 1 -27.30 -18.52 80.87
CA MET A 1 -27.82 -17.27 80.29
C MET A 1 -26.65 -16.52 79.67
N ASN A 2 -26.81 -16.06 78.42
CA ASN A 2 -25.90 -15.24 77.60
C ASN A 2 -24.89 -15.96 76.69
N LEU A 3 -25.44 -16.44 75.57
CA LEU A 3 -24.77 -16.65 74.28
C LEU A 3 -24.33 -15.28 73.73
N ARG A 4 -23.03 -15.07 73.43
CA ARG A 4 -22.57 -13.92 72.65
C ARG A 4 -22.08 -14.41 71.29
N LEU A 5 -22.92 -14.24 70.26
CA LEU A 5 -22.55 -14.37 68.86
C LEU A 5 -21.58 -13.24 68.51
N ALA A 6 -20.37 -13.58 68.07
CA ALA A 6 -19.48 -12.65 67.39
C ALA A 6 -19.70 -12.79 65.88
N PHE A 7 -20.33 -11.78 65.27
CA PHE A 7 -20.48 -11.67 63.82
C PHE A 7 -19.20 -11.04 63.26
N CYS A 8 -18.31 -11.84 62.66
CA CYS A 8 -17.20 -11.32 61.87
C CYS A 8 -17.72 -10.86 60.51
N LEU A 9 -17.86 -9.55 60.33
CA LEU A 9 -18.18 -8.93 59.05
C LEU A 9 -16.91 -8.92 58.18
N LEU A 10 -16.78 -9.88 57.26
CA LEU A 10 -15.74 -9.87 56.22
C LEU A 10 -16.10 -8.80 55.17
N LEU A 11 -15.42 -7.65 55.23
CA LEU A 11 -15.50 -6.62 54.21
C LEU A 11 -14.73 -7.10 52.97
N LEU A 12 -15.44 -7.62 51.97
CA LEU A 12 -14.90 -7.85 50.62
C LEU A 12 -14.71 -6.49 49.95
N ILE A 13 -13.50 -5.94 50.04
CA ILE A 13 -13.09 -4.77 49.24
C ILE A 13 -12.86 -5.28 47.82
N SER A 14 -13.85 -5.15 46.95
CA SER A 14 -13.66 -5.32 45.50
C SER A 14 -12.84 -4.14 45.00
N VAL A 15 -11.53 -4.32 44.84
CA VAL A 15 -10.71 -3.39 44.08
C VAL A 15 -11.06 -3.60 42.60
N ALA A 16 -12.10 -2.89 42.13
CA ALA A 16 -12.30 -2.72 40.71
C ALA A 16 -11.13 -1.88 40.19
N ALA A 17 -10.10 -2.54 39.67
CA ALA A 17 -9.08 -1.87 38.88
C ALA A 17 -9.76 -1.34 37.62
N GLY A 18 -10.23 -0.10 37.67
CA GLY A 18 -10.70 0.62 36.49
C GLY A 18 -9.53 0.73 35.52
N ALA A 19 -9.55 -0.04 34.44
CA ALA A 19 -8.62 0.15 33.34
C ALA A 19 -8.78 1.59 32.85
N ALA A 20 -7.72 2.40 32.95
CA ALA A 20 -7.74 3.77 32.45
C ALA A 20 -8.09 3.75 30.95
N GLU A 21 -9.13 4.48 30.57
CA GLU A 21 -9.61 4.54 29.19
C GLU A 21 -8.53 5.21 28.32
N ILE A 22 -8.02 4.52 27.29
CA ILE A 22 -6.99 5.06 26.39
C ILE A 22 -7.56 6.26 25.63
N ALA A 23 -7.07 7.47 25.87
CA ALA A 23 -7.62 8.69 25.27
C ALA A 23 -7.67 8.66 23.72
N PRO A 24 -8.62 9.36 23.08
CA PRO A 24 -8.65 9.51 21.62
C PRO A 24 -7.34 10.05 21.06
N PHE A 25 -6.94 9.51 19.91
CA PHE A 25 -5.77 9.99 19.19
C PHE A 25 -6.07 11.35 18.55
N PRO A 26 -5.05 12.22 18.35
CA PRO A 26 -5.24 13.53 17.74
C PRO A 26 -5.86 13.43 16.35
N ARG A 27 -6.75 14.36 16.00
CA ARG A 27 -7.30 14.49 14.65
C ARG A 27 -6.53 15.54 13.86
N ALA A 28 -6.29 15.28 12.58
CA ALA A 28 -5.71 16.27 11.68
C ALA A 28 -6.77 17.27 11.19
N GLU A 29 -6.33 18.44 10.75
CA GLU A 29 -7.21 19.48 10.20
C GLU A 29 -7.86 19.10 8.87
N GLY A 30 -7.36 18.09 8.16
CA GLY A 30 -7.99 17.58 6.94
C GLY A 30 -7.13 16.59 6.16
N TYR A 31 -7.59 16.25 4.96
CA TYR A 31 -6.94 15.30 4.05
C TYR A 31 -5.83 15.96 3.24
N ARG A 32 -4.69 16.17 3.90
CA ARG A 32 -3.49 16.76 3.31
C ARG A 32 -2.45 15.68 3.10
N GLY A 33 -2.20 15.30 1.86
CA GLY A 33 -1.12 14.39 1.50
C GLY A 33 0.25 15.02 1.78
N ILE A 34 1.26 14.20 2.04
CA ILE A 34 2.63 14.69 2.14
C ILE A 34 3.16 15.03 0.75
N TRP A 35 3.72 16.23 0.58
CA TRP A 35 4.54 16.57 -0.57
C TRP A 35 6.01 16.24 -0.31
N PHE A 36 6.67 15.59 -1.26
CA PHE A 36 8.05 15.11 -1.11
C PHE A 36 8.90 15.38 -2.35
N THR A 37 10.21 15.47 -2.16
CA THR A 37 11.24 15.48 -3.19
C THR A 37 12.39 14.59 -2.73
N LEU A 38 12.87 13.71 -3.61
CA LEU A 38 14.03 12.89 -3.34
C LEU A 38 15.33 13.72 -3.33
N GLY A 39 15.36 14.79 -4.13
CA GLY A 39 16.52 15.67 -4.29
C GLY A 39 17.56 15.16 -5.29
N GLN A 40 17.23 14.16 -6.11
CA GLN A 40 18.10 13.61 -7.15
C GLN A 40 17.67 14.13 -8.52
N LYS A 41 18.09 15.35 -8.85
CA LYS A 41 17.60 16.10 -10.01
C LYS A 41 18.42 15.88 -11.28
N SER A 42 17.74 15.90 -12.42
CA SER A 42 18.30 16.08 -13.77
C SER A 42 17.70 17.35 -14.41
N GLU A 43 18.01 17.61 -15.68
CA GLU A 43 17.39 18.70 -16.45
C GLU A 43 15.86 18.51 -16.64
N TYR A 44 15.34 17.29 -16.44
CA TYR A 44 13.93 16.93 -16.60
C TYR A 44 13.19 16.74 -15.27
N GLY A 45 13.75 17.26 -14.16
CA GLY A 45 13.12 17.20 -12.84
C GLY A 45 13.81 16.24 -11.87
N ASP A 46 13.16 16.02 -10.72
CA ASP A 46 13.62 15.07 -9.72
C ASP A 46 13.31 13.63 -10.17
N LYS A 47 14.13 12.67 -9.75
CA LYS A 47 13.89 11.25 -10.01
C LYS A 47 12.50 10.78 -9.57
N TYR A 48 11.99 11.37 -8.49
CA TYR A 48 10.57 11.47 -8.21
C TYR A 48 10.32 12.50 -7.10
N SER A 49 9.19 13.15 -7.19
CA SER A 49 8.71 14.19 -6.28
C SER A 49 7.20 14.36 -6.48
N GLY A 50 6.58 15.28 -5.74
CA GLY A 50 5.16 15.61 -5.85
C GLY A 50 4.34 15.14 -4.64
N GLY A 51 3.04 14.95 -4.86
CA GLY A 51 2.14 14.45 -3.84
C GLY A 51 2.26 12.94 -3.64
N LEU A 52 2.88 12.55 -2.52
CA LEU A 52 3.23 11.16 -2.23
C LEU A 52 2.46 10.61 -1.02
N GLY A 53 1.22 11.04 -0.82
CA GLY A 53 0.38 10.58 0.29
C GLY A 53 0.05 9.08 0.23
N THR A 54 -0.14 8.53 -0.97
CA THR A 54 -0.43 7.10 -1.19
C THR A 54 0.79 6.29 -1.64
N TYR A 55 1.97 6.89 -1.54
CA TYR A 55 3.26 6.26 -1.85
C TYR A 55 3.56 5.13 -0.84
N THR A 56 4.13 3.99 -1.23
CA THR A 56 4.59 3.52 -2.53
C THR A 56 3.95 2.16 -2.85
N ALA A 57 4.18 1.60 -4.03
CA ALA A 57 3.75 0.26 -4.45
C ALA A 57 4.09 -0.88 -3.47
N ASN A 58 5.05 -0.65 -2.57
CA ASN A 58 5.56 -1.63 -1.61
C ASN A 58 4.88 -1.57 -0.23
N HIS A 59 3.95 -0.65 0.02
CA HIS A 59 3.07 -0.66 1.19
C HIS A 59 1.75 -1.28 0.80
N ASN A 60 1.27 -2.38 1.41
CA ASN A 60 -0.01 -3.00 1.02
C ASN A 60 -0.67 -3.75 2.19
N PRO A 61 -2.00 -3.69 2.37
CA PRO A 61 -2.95 -2.79 1.72
C PRO A 61 -2.82 -1.35 2.24
N LEU A 62 -3.37 -0.39 1.49
CA LEU A 62 -3.55 1.00 1.94
C LEU A 62 -5.00 1.34 2.30
N ALA A 63 -5.95 0.50 1.91
CA ALA A 63 -7.35 0.63 2.26
C ALA A 63 -8.02 -0.74 2.35
N VAL A 64 -9.04 -0.84 3.19
CA VAL A 64 -9.85 -2.05 3.42
C VAL A 64 -11.31 -1.67 3.55
N TYR A 65 -12.17 -2.30 2.74
CA TYR A 65 -13.62 -2.20 2.93
C TYR A 65 -14.07 -3.17 4.03
N ALA A 66 -14.97 -2.70 4.90
CA ALA A 66 -15.53 -3.45 6.00
C ALA A 66 -17.06 -3.59 5.81
N PRO A 67 -17.54 -4.72 5.24
CA PRO A 67 -18.96 -4.93 4.97
C PRO A 67 -19.87 -4.79 6.20
N ALA A 68 -19.37 -5.20 7.39
CA ALA A 68 -20.14 -5.18 8.64
C ALA A 68 -20.63 -3.77 9.03
N VAL A 69 -19.86 -2.74 8.70
CA VAL A 69 -20.19 -1.33 8.99
C VAL A 69 -20.45 -0.51 7.72
N ASP A 70 -20.27 -1.11 6.54
CA ASP A 70 -20.35 -0.47 5.23
C ASP A 70 -19.44 0.78 5.13
N LYS A 71 -18.20 0.61 5.57
CA LYS A 71 -17.17 1.65 5.57
C LYS A 71 -15.91 1.17 4.88
N THR A 72 -15.23 2.07 4.18
CA THR A 72 -13.84 1.85 3.76
C THR A 72 -12.92 2.61 4.70
N PHE A 73 -11.98 1.89 5.34
CA PHE A 73 -10.90 2.47 6.14
C PHE A 73 -9.65 2.55 5.30
N PHE A 74 -8.93 3.67 5.35
CA PHE A 74 -7.76 3.90 4.51
C PHE A 74 -6.70 4.71 5.23
N VAL A 75 -5.43 4.45 4.90
CA VAL A 75 -4.28 5.14 5.46
C VAL A 75 -3.48 5.86 4.39
N TYR A 76 -2.79 6.92 4.81
CA TYR A 76 -1.94 7.73 3.94
C TYR A 76 -0.86 8.45 4.75
N GLY A 77 0.21 8.86 4.06
CA GLY A 77 1.16 9.84 4.57
C GLY A 77 0.64 11.25 4.36
N GLY A 78 0.51 12.02 5.43
CA GLY A 78 0.13 13.42 5.36
C GLY A 78 1.13 14.33 6.04
N SER A 79 0.79 15.61 6.12
CA SER A 79 1.60 16.58 6.84
C SER A 79 0.74 17.62 7.58
N PRO A 80 1.26 18.24 8.65
CA PRO A 80 0.65 19.42 9.25
C PRO A 80 0.62 20.58 8.25
N ASP A 81 -0.21 21.58 8.53
CA ASP A 81 -0.21 22.83 7.74
C ASP A 81 1.16 23.49 7.72
N GLY A 82 1.54 24.03 6.56
CA GLY A 82 2.83 24.69 6.34
C GLY A 82 4.07 23.83 6.58
N SER A 83 3.91 22.51 6.75
CA SER A 83 5.00 21.59 7.10
C SER A 83 5.09 20.43 6.11
N ARG A 84 6.28 19.83 6.03
CA ARG A 84 6.54 18.57 5.31
C ARG A 84 6.81 17.40 6.25
N ALA A 85 6.65 17.60 7.56
CA ALA A 85 6.81 16.50 8.50
C ALA A 85 5.72 15.45 8.28
N LEU A 86 6.10 14.18 8.29
CA LEU A 86 5.24 13.06 8.01
C LEU A 86 4.34 12.73 9.20
N LEU A 87 3.05 12.71 8.94
CA LEU A 87 2.03 12.08 9.76
C LEU A 87 1.55 10.80 9.09
N CYS A 88 1.41 9.73 9.86
CA CYS A 88 0.74 8.50 9.42
C CYS A 88 -0.71 8.57 9.87
N LEU A 89 -1.61 8.73 8.91
CA LEU A 89 -3.01 9.07 9.16
C LEU A 89 -3.92 7.91 8.75
N ILE A 90 -5.05 7.79 9.43
CA ILE A 90 -6.17 6.92 9.04
C ILE A 90 -7.45 7.74 8.88
N GLY A 91 -8.20 7.46 7.82
CA GLY A 91 -9.53 8.00 7.56
C GLY A 91 -10.54 6.88 7.30
N SER A 92 -11.81 7.25 7.22
CA SER A 92 -12.89 6.35 6.82
C SER A 92 -13.88 7.05 5.91
N TYR A 93 -14.41 6.32 4.93
CA TYR A 93 -15.55 6.72 4.11
C TYR A 93 -16.74 5.84 4.48
N ASP A 94 -17.84 6.46 4.88
CA ASP A 94 -19.10 5.78 5.18
C ASP A 94 -19.95 5.70 3.90
N HIS A 95 -20.15 4.50 3.37
CA HIS A 95 -20.89 4.29 2.11
C HIS A 95 -22.39 4.54 2.27
N ARG A 96 -22.93 4.53 3.49
CA ARG A 96 -24.35 4.79 3.76
C ARG A 96 -24.65 6.26 3.75
N THR A 97 -23.79 7.06 4.38
CA THR A 97 -23.99 8.52 4.48
C THR A 97 -23.26 9.31 3.39
N GLY A 98 -22.29 8.69 2.72
CA GLY A 98 -21.43 9.35 1.74
C GLY A 98 -20.42 10.34 2.36
N LEU A 99 -20.13 10.22 3.65
CA LEU A 99 -19.28 11.16 4.40
C LEU A 99 -17.90 10.56 4.68
N LEU A 100 -16.89 11.43 4.69
CA LEU A 100 -15.55 11.14 5.16
C LEU A 100 -15.41 11.55 6.62
N SER A 101 -14.82 10.69 7.46
CA SER A 101 -14.46 11.04 8.84
C SER A 101 -13.24 11.96 8.89
N ARG A 102 -13.16 12.88 9.85
CA ARG A 102 -11.95 13.67 10.09
C ARG A 102 -10.75 12.75 10.41
N PRO A 103 -9.61 12.86 9.70
CA PRO A 103 -8.50 11.91 9.81
C PRO A 103 -7.89 11.86 11.22
N VAL A 104 -7.51 10.67 11.66
CA VAL A 104 -6.83 10.43 12.95
C VAL A 104 -5.34 10.25 12.72
N VAL A 105 -4.52 10.94 13.50
CA VAL A 105 -3.05 10.82 13.49
C VAL A 105 -2.67 9.57 14.29
N VAL A 106 -2.46 8.45 13.59
CA VAL A 106 -2.04 7.17 14.22
C VAL A 106 -0.61 7.27 14.73
N HIS A 107 0.26 7.95 13.97
CA HIS A 107 1.63 8.19 14.36
C HIS A 107 2.16 9.50 13.78
N ASP A 108 2.96 10.19 14.56
CA ASP A 108 3.67 11.40 14.15
C ASP A 108 5.16 11.10 14.02
N LYS A 109 5.68 11.12 12.78
CA LYS A 109 7.07 10.75 12.50
C LYS A 109 8.05 11.92 12.60
N ARG A 110 7.64 13.08 13.14
CA ARG A 110 8.53 14.25 13.25
C ARG A 110 9.91 13.91 13.83
N PRO A 111 11.00 14.46 13.27
CA PRO A 111 11.05 15.44 12.16
C PRO A 111 11.11 14.81 10.75
N VAL A 112 10.84 13.50 10.59
CA VAL A 112 10.91 12.80 9.31
C VAL A 112 9.91 13.40 8.32
N ASN A 113 10.33 13.54 7.06
CA ASN A 113 9.51 14.04 5.94
C ASN A 113 9.50 13.07 4.75
N ASP A 114 9.80 11.79 5.00
CA ASP A 114 10.09 10.78 4.00
C ASP A 114 8.92 9.79 3.86
N PRO A 115 8.16 9.78 2.73
CA PRO A 115 6.99 8.92 2.56
C PRO A 115 7.32 7.44 2.43
N HIS A 116 8.60 7.04 2.39
CA HIS A 116 8.95 5.63 2.59
C HIS A 116 8.55 5.09 3.97
N ASP A 117 8.28 6.00 4.92
CA ASP A 117 7.77 5.69 6.25
C ASP A 117 6.22 5.70 6.30
N ASN A 118 5.53 5.79 5.15
CA ASN A 118 4.06 5.73 5.07
C ASN A 118 3.49 4.42 5.67
N PRO A 119 2.24 4.45 6.17
CA PRO A 119 1.59 3.28 6.76
C PRO A 119 0.96 2.33 5.74
N SER A 120 0.74 1.09 6.17
CA SER A 120 -0.24 0.16 5.59
C SER A 120 -1.31 -0.22 6.63
N VAL A 121 -2.45 -0.73 6.17
CA VAL A 121 -3.60 -1.07 7.03
C VAL A 121 -4.20 -2.43 6.67
N ASN A 122 -4.63 -3.17 7.68
CA ASN A 122 -5.47 -4.36 7.50
C ASN A 122 -6.57 -4.42 8.58
N LEU A 123 -7.50 -5.35 8.41
CA LEU A 123 -8.64 -5.59 9.28
C LEU A 123 -8.63 -7.07 9.69
N ASP A 124 -8.73 -7.34 10.99
CA ASP A 124 -8.90 -8.72 11.48
C ASP A 124 -10.38 -9.17 11.47
N PRO A 125 -10.68 -10.47 11.65
CA PRO A 125 -12.04 -10.99 11.62
C PRO A 125 -12.93 -10.49 12.77
N GLN A 126 -12.33 -9.96 13.83
CA GLN A 126 -13.06 -9.36 14.95
C GLN A 126 -13.36 -7.87 14.71
N GLY A 127 -12.90 -7.33 13.59
CA GLY A 127 -13.15 -5.96 13.16
C GLY A 127 -12.12 -4.95 13.66
N PHE A 128 -11.03 -5.36 14.32
CA PHE A 128 -10.01 -4.41 14.74
C PHE A 128 -9.15 -3.96 13.56
N LEU A 129 -8.87 -2.67 13.54
CA LEU A 129 -8.01 -2.03 12.54
C LEU A 129 -6.57 -2.18 12.98
N TRP A 130 -5.71 -2.66 12.08
CA TRP A 130 -4.28 -2.81 12.30
C TRP A 130 -3.52 -1.89 11.37
N VAL A 131 -2.72 -0.98 11.94
CA VAL A 131 -1.92 -0.01 11.17
C VAL A 131 -0.44 -0.29 11.38
N PHE A 132 0.27 -0.53 10.28
CA PHE A 132 1.70 -0.83 10.26
C PHE A 132 2.42 0.39 9.68
N VAL A 133 3.06 1.17 10.55
CA VAL A 133 3.84 2.33 10.14
C VAL A 133 5.23 1.88 9.73
N SER A 134 5.61 2.19 8.50
CA SER A 134 6.93 1.85 7.97
C SER A 134 8.04 2.61 8.71
N GLY A 135 9.16 1.92 8.92
CA GLY A 135 10.44 2.51 9.28
C GLY A 135 11.32 2.73 8.05
N ARG A 136 12.63 2.89 8.28
CA ARG A 136 13.61 3.03 7.19
C ARG A 136 14.98 2.57 7.63
N ALA A 137 15.59 1.76 6.76
CA ALA A 137 16.91 1.20 7.02
C ALA A 137 16.90 0.48 8.39
N ASN A 138 18.03 0.49 9.09
CA ASN A 138 18.11 0.04 10.48
C ASN A 138 18.06 1.22 11.46
N ALA A 139 17.87 2.45 10.97
CA ALA A 139 17.98 3.68 11.77
C ALA A 139 16.63 4.20 12.24
N ARG A 140 15.57 4.08 11.43
CA ARG A 140 14.22 4.51 11.80
C ARG A 140 13.35 3.28 12.07
N PRO A 141 12.81 3.10 13.29
CA PRO A 141 11.90 2.00 13.55
C PRO A 141 10.56 2.21 12.85
N GLY A 142 9.89 1.11 12.55
CA GLY A 142 8.47 1.08 12.26
C GLY A 142 7.66 0.70 13.50
N PHE A 143 6.35 0.75 13.38
CA PHE A 143 5.41 0.59 14.51
C PHE A 143 4.18 -0.20 14.09
N ILE A 144 3.63 -0.98 15.02
CA ILE A 144 2.38 -1.73 14.82
C ILE A 144 1.36 -1.20 15.82
N TYR A 145 0.20 -0.79 15.30
CA TYR A 145 -0.93 -0.30 16.07
C TYR A 145 -2.15 -1.18 15.84
N ARG A 146 -2.98 -1.31 16.86
CA ARG A 146 -4.28 -1.99 16.81
C ARG A 146 -5.34 -1.06 17.38
N SER A 147 -6.50 -0.94 16.75
CA SER A 147 -7.60 -0.17 17.34
C SER A 147 -8.06 -0.80 18.65
N VAL A 148 -8.50 0.02 19.60
CA VAL A 148 -8.98 -0.50 20.90
C VAL A 148 -10.39 -1.08 20.82
N ALA A 149 -11.15 -0.70 19.78
CA ALA A 149 -12.49 -1.18 19.49
C ALA A 149 -12.62 -1.58 18.00
N PRO A 150 -13.49 -2.55 17.67
CA PRO A 150 -13.77 -2.91 16.28
C PRO A 150 -14.32 -1.74 15.48
N TYR A 151 -13.84 -1.57 14.25
CA TYR A 151 -14.30 -0.57 13.27
C TYR A 151 -14.22 0.89 13.75
N ASP A 152 -13.46 1.17 14.82
CA ASP A 152 -13.27 2.51 15.36
C ASP A 152 -11.80 2.96 15.20
N PRO A 153 -11.52 3.93 14.32
CA PRO A 153 -10.18 4.47 14.15
C PRO A 153 -9.84 5.56 15.18
N SER A 154 -10.69 5.84 16.18
CA SER A 154 -10.47 6.96 17.12
C SER A 154 -9.35 6.73 18.13
N ARG A 155 -9.04 5.47 18.45
CA ARG A 155 -8.13 5.07 19.53
C ARG A 155 -7.34 3.83 19.15
N PHE A 156 -6.04 3.86 19.39
CA PHE A 156 -5.14 2.75 19.14
C PHE A 156 -4.28 2.43 20.37
N GLU A 157 -3.93 1.16 20.51
CA GLU A 157 -2.78 0.75 21.32
C GLU A 157 -1.57 0.52 20.40
N ARG A 158 -0.38 0.89 20.87
CA ARG A 158 0.86 0.50 20.20
C ARG A 158 1.23 -0.91 20.64
N VAL A 159 1.13 -1.86 19.72
CA VAL A 159 1.45 -3.27 19.94
C VAL A 159 2.96 -3.49 19.89
N ASP A 160 3.66 -2.84 18.95
CA ASP A 160 5.11 -3.01 18.84
C ASP A 160 5.84 -1.84 18.14
N GLN A 161 7.17 -1.81 18.29
CA GLN A 161 8.13 -0.93 17.64
C GLN A 161 9.38 -1.73 17.23
N ARG A 162 9.63 -1.89 15.92
CA ARG A 162 10.73 -2.73 15.40
C ARG A 162 11.19 -2.33 14.00
N VAL A 163 12.23 -2.96 13.47
CA VAL A 163 12.70 -2.72 12.09
C VAL A 163 11.77 -3.41 11.09
N ILE A 164 10.82 -2.66 10.56
CA ILE A 164 9.92 -3.04 9.45
C ILE A 164 9.94 -1.92 8.42
N THR A 165 10.34 -2.21 7.18
CA THR A 165 10.25 -1.24 6.08
C THR A 165 9.36 -1.81 4.98
N TYR A 166 8.49 -0.99 4.41
CA TYR A 166 7.50 -1.41 3.41
C TYR A 166 6.58 -2.54 3.90
N PRO A 167 5.89 -2.35 5.05
CA PRO A 167 5.06 -3.39 5.63
C PRO A 167 3.93 -3.81 4.70
N GLN A 168 3.82 -5.11 4.48
CA GLN A 168 2.77 -5.75 3.71
C GLN A 168 2.05 -6.84 4.54
N PRO A 169 1.21 -6.45 5.51
CA PRO A 169 0.49 -7.37 6.37
C PRO A 169 -0.73 -7.97 5.65
N TRP A 170 -0.79 -9.29 5.55
CA TRP A 170 -1.96 -10.02 5.03
C TRP A 170 -2.60 -10.86 6.11
N HIS A 171 -3.82 -10.51 6.51
CA HIS A 171 -4.63 -11.38 7.37
C HIS A 171 -5.18 -12.55 6.55
N VAL A 172 -4.71 -13.75 6.86
CA VAL A 172 -5.13 -15.04 6.29
C VAL A 172 -6.24 -15.64 7.18
N PRO A 173 -7.45 -15.89 6.64
CA PRO A 173 -8.56 -16.44 7.40
C PRO A 173 -8.21 -17.71 8.18
N GLY A 174 -8.60 -17.76 9.45
CA GLY A 174 -8.34 -18.90 10.35
C GLY A 174 -6.88 -19.10 10.76
N ARG A 175 -5.94 -18.23 10.33
CA ARG A 175 -4.50 -18.37 10.63
C ARG A 175 -3.90 -17.15 11.31
N GLY A 176 -4.28 -15.94 10.91
CA GLY A 176 -3.74 -14.68 11.43
C GLY A 176 -2.97 -13.89 10.37
N PHE A 177 -1.99 -13.11 10.77
CA PHE A 177 -1.17 -12.29 9.86
C PHE A 177 0.03 -13.06 9.31
N LEU A 178 0.18 -13.03 7.98
CA LEU A 178 1.48 -13.21 7.31
C LEU A 178 1.95 -11.83 6.87
N HIS A 179 3.07 -11.37 7.44
CA HIS A 179 3.60 -10.03 7.23
C HIS A 179 4.87 -10.11 6.39
N LEU A 180 4.84 -9.53 5.18
CA LEU A 180 6.04 -9.37 4.35
C LEU A 180 6.62 -7.97 4.51
N PHE A 181 7.94 -7.85 4.58
CA PHE A 181 8.60 -6.57 4.75
C PHE A 181 10.08 -6.66 4.32
N THR A 182 10.77 -5.52 4.37
CA THR A 182 12.19 -5.40 4.06
C THR A 182 13.02 -5.18 5.33
N GLN A 183 14.18 -5.83 5.41
CA GLN A 183 15.25 -5.46 6.33
C GLN A 183 16.55 -5.17 5.57
N TYR A 184 17.44 -4.39 6.19
CA TYR A 184 18.69 -3.92 5.59
C TYR A 184 19.89 -4.63 6.18
N THR A 185 19.98 -5.94 5.95
CA THR A 185 21.04 -6.79 6.50
C THR A 185 22.28 -6.82 5.60
N LYS A 186 22.15 -7.22 4.33
CA LYS A 186 23.22 -7.15 3.32
C LYS A 186 22.72 -6.49 2.04
N GLY A 187 22.24 -5.26 2.16
CA GLY A 187 21.45 -4.59 1.14
C GLY A 187 19.97 -4.66 1.46
N ARG A 188 19.10 -4.43 0.47
CA ARG A 188 17.65 -4.44 0.66
C ARG A 188 17.11 -5.86 0.51
N GLU A 189 16.98 -6.59 1.60
CA GLU A 189 16.61 -8.01 1.59
C GLU A 189 15.14 -8.20 2.01
N LEU A 190 14.51 -9.26 1.49
CA LEU A 190 13.08 -9.53 1.71
C LEU A 190 12.89 -10.51 2.85
N TYR A 191 11.92 -10.24 3.72
CA TYR A 191 11.61 -11.03 4.89
C TYR A 191 10.10 -11.24 5.03
N TRP A 192 9.75 -12.26 5.79
CA TRP A 192 8.40 -12.45 6.29
C TRP A 192 8.40 -12.94 7.74
N GLU A 193 7.27 -12.76 8.41
CA GLU A 193 6.97 -13.31 9.74
C GLU A 193 5.47 -13.61 9.82
N THR A 194 5.06 -14.38 10.83
CA THR A 194 3.65 -14.70 11.06
C THR A 194 3.22 -14.40 12.48
N SER A 195 1.93 -14.15 12.67
CA SER A 195 1.32 -13.99 13.98
C SER A 195 -0.13 -14.42 13.96
N ALA A 196 -0.53 -15.28 14.89
CA ALA A 196 -1.91 -15.75 14.98
C ALA A 196 -2.87 -14.68 15.54
N ASP A 197 -2.35 -13.77 16.37
CA ASP A 197 -3.11 -12.79 17.15
C ASP A 197 -2.72 -11.33 16.84
N GLY A 198 -1.74 -11.12 15.95
CA GLY A 198 -1.13 -9.83 15.65
C GLY A 198 -0.24 -9.26 16.76
N ARG A 199 -0.07 -9.96 17.89
CA ARG A 199 0.70 -9.52 19.06
C ARG A 199 1.95 -10.36 19.28
N THR A 200 1.81 -11.66 19.20
CA THR A 200 2.90 -12.62 19.33
C THR A 200 3.38 -13.00 17.93
N TRP A 201 4.59 -12.57 17.59
CA TRP A 201 5.15 -12.76 16.25
C TRP A 201 6.21 -13.83 16.25
N SER A 202 6.28 -14.61 15.17
CA SER A 202 7.36 -15.55 14.91
C SER A 202 8.71 -14.84 14.79
N ALA A 203 9.80 -15.62 14.78
CA ALA A 203 11.06 -15.10 14.25
C ALA A 203 10.88 -14.65 12.79
N THR A 204 11.74 -13.72 12.35
CA THR A 204 11.74 -13.23 10.98
C THR A 204 12.49 -14.21 10.06
N HIS A 205 11.87 -14.58 8.95
CA HIS A 205 12.42 -15.49 7.96
C HIS A 205 12.85 -14.73 6.71
N LYS A 206 14.08 -14.94 6.24
CA LYS A 206 14.58 -14.32 5.00
C LYS A 206 14.00 -15.05 3.79
N LEU A 207 13.40 -14.31 2.87
CA LEU A 207 12.88 -14.78 1.59
C LEU A 207 13.93 -14.70 0.48
N ALA A 208 14.52 -13.53 0.27
CA ALA A 208 15.50 -13.28 -0.80
C ALA A 208 16.61 -12.33 -0.34
N GLY A 209 17.85 -12.66 -0.72
CA GLY A 209 19.05 -11.97 -0.26
C GLY A 209 20.20 -11.96 -1.27
N PHE A 210 19.96 -11.45 -2.48
CA PHE A 210 20.97 -11.33 -3.53
C PHE A 210 20.93 -9.94 -4.18
N GLY A 211 21.81 -9.04 -3.72
CA GLY A 211 21.86 -7.64 -4.17
C GLY A 211 20.85 -6.75 -3.43
N GLY A 212 19.67 -6.55 -4.01
CA GLY A 212 18.60 -5.78 -3.38
C GLY A 212 17.27 -5.93 -4.11
N HIS A 213 16.18 -5.71 -3.40
CA HIS A 213 14.84 -6.01 -3.92
C HIS A 213 13.80 -4.99 -3.44
N TYR A 214 12.85 -4.64 -4.30
CA TYR A 214 11.52 -4.20 -3.90
C TYR A 214 10.51 -5.31 -4.16
N GLN A 215 9.50 -5.40 -3.30
CA GLN A 215 8.45 -6.42 -3.43
C GLN A 215 7.06 -5.80 -3.42
N THR A 216 6.17 -6.38 -4.21
CA THR A 216 4.74 -6.12 -4.20
C THR A 216 4.05 -7.47 -3.99
N SER A 217 3.25 -7.57 -2.93
CA SER A 217 2.59 -8.79 -2.52
C SER A 217 1.07 -8.64 -2.52
N GLY A 218 0.38 -9.77 -2.44
CA GLY A 218 -1.07 -9.85 -2.40
C GLY A 218 -1.52 -11.17 -1.79
N ALA A 219 -2.75 -11.20 -1.30
CA ALA A 219 -3.35 -12.40 -0.74
C ALA A 219 -4.73 -12.67 -1.32
N ARG A 220 -5.06 -13.95 -1.52
CA ARG A 220 -6.37 -14.42 -1.94
C ARG A 220 -6.58 -15.86 -1.48
N ASP A 221 -7.74 -16.13 -0.87
CA ASP A 221 -8.20 -17.49 -0.54
C ASP A 221 -7.13 -18.34 0.19
N GLY A 222 -6.40 -17.72 1.13
CA GLY A 222 -5.33 -18.37 1.89
C GLY A 222 -3.95 -18.41 1.21
N LYS A 223 -3.88 -18.14 -0.10
CA LYS A 223 -2.62 -17.93 -0.82
C LYS A 223 -2.08 -16.53 -0.53
N VAL A 224 -0.78 -16.43 -0.26
CA VAL A 224 -0.04 -15.17 -0.26
C VAL A 224 1.08 -15.27 -1.29
N ALA A 225 1.22 -14.24 -2.12
CA ALA A 225 2.21 -14.22 -3.18
C ALA A 225 2.99 -12.91 -3.19
N SER A 226 4.20 -12.96 -3.73
CA SER A 226 5.09 -11.80 -3.83
C SER A 226 5.82 -11.80 -5.17
N PHE A 227 5.74 -10.68 -5.87
CA PHE A 227 6.63 -10.37 -6.98
C PHE A 227 7.70 -9.41 -6.51
N PHE A 228 8.92 -9.59 -6.99
CA PHE A 228 10.02 -8.69 -6.66
C PHE A 228 11.02 -8.56 -7.80
N ASN A 229 11.78 -7.46 -7.75
CA ASN A 229 12.87 -7.17 -8.69
C ASN A 229 14.24 -7.41 -8.05
N TYR A 230 15.29 -7.29 -8.85
CA TYR A 230 16.69 -7.41 -8.46
C TYR A 230 17.43 -6.10 -8.73
N HIS A 231 18.27 -5.70 -7.78
CA HIS A 231 19.15 -4.53 -7.84
C HIS A 231 20.60 -5.02 -7.95
N PRO A 232 21.19 -5.10 -9.17
CA PRO A 232 22.58 -5.45 -9.36
C PRO A 232 23.54 -4.63 -8.50
N GLY A 233 24.38 -5.32 -7.72
CA GLY A 233 25.31 -4.69 -6.77
C GLY A 233 24.62 -3.90 -5.65
N GLY A 234 23.33 -4.14 -5.39
CA GLY A 234 22.54 -3.38 -4.42
C GLY A 234 22.13 -1.98 -4.91
N ASN A 235 22.41 -1.63 -6.17
CA ASN A 235 22.08 -0.32 -6.71
C ASN A 235 20.59 -0.22 -7.08
N VAL A 236 19.88 0.61 -6.33
CA VAL A 236 18.44 0.86 -6.45
C VAL A 236 18.03 1.52 -7.77
N ASP A 237 18.97 1.99 -8.57
CA ASP A 237 18.73 2.58 -9.91
C ASP A 237 18.74 1.53 -11.01
N LYS A 238 19.27 0.33 -10.72
CA LYS A 238 19.41 -0.76 -11.68
C LYS A 238 18.32 -1.83 -11.53
N ARG A 239 17.15 -1.45 -11.00
CA ARG A 239 16.06 -2.40 -10.71
C ARG A 239 15.64 -3.11 -11.97
N THR A 240 15.83 -4.42 -12.01
CA THR A 240 15.62 -5.24 -13.19
C THR A 240 15.17 -6.64 -12.76
N ASN A 241 15.01 -7.55 -13.71
CA ASN A 241 14.46 -8.89 -13.54
C ASN A 241 13.08 -8.91 -12.85
N LEU A 242 12.37 -10.01 -13.09
CA LEU A 242 11.11 -10.27 -12.40
C LEU A 242 11.19 -11.64 -11.75
N TYR A 243 10.84 -11.71 -10.47
CA TYR A 243 10.73 -12.95 -9.71
C TYR A 243 9.33 -13.10 -9.11
N TYR A 244 8.89 -14.34 -8.93
CA TYR A 244 7.62 -14.67 -8.30
C TYR A 244 7.75 -15.82 -7.31
N VAL A 245 7.12 -15.67 -6.15
CA VAL A 245 7.00 -16.71 -5.13
C VAL A 245 5.61 -16.70 -4.50
N GLN A 246 5.15 -17.85 -4.00
CA GLN A 246 3.88 -17.96 -3.30
C GLN A 246 3.94 -18.96 -2.14
N THR A 247 3.02 -18.82 -1.19
CA THR A 247 2.74 -19.80 -0.14
C THR A 247 1.24 -20.01 -0.02
N THR A 248 0.83 -21.25 0.24
CA THR A 248 -0.56 -21.64 0.51
C THR A 248 -0.72 -22.31 1.88
N ASP A 249 0.35 -22.38 2.67
CA ASP A 249 0.41 -23.03 3.98
C ASP A 249 0.88 -22.07 5.08
N PHE A 250 0.66 -20.76 4.87
CA PHE A 250 0.97 -19.68 5.81
C PHE A 250 2.47 -19.52 6.07
N GLY A 251 3.28 -19.63 5.01
CA GLY A 251 4.72 -19.39 5.03
C GLY A 251 5.58 -20.60 5.39
N ALA A 252 4.98 -21.75 5.72
CA ALA A 252 5.73 -22.96 6.04
C ALA A 252 6.54 -23.46 4.83
N THR A 253 5.97 -23.39 3.63
CA THR A 253 6.66 -23.61 2.36
C THR A 253 6.39 -22.47 1.38
N TRP A 254 7.39 -22.21 0.54
CA TRP A 254 7.30 -21.26 -0.56
C TRP A 254 7.56 -21.98 -1.88
N THR A 255 6.79 -21.66 -2.90
CA THR A 255 6.82 -22.32 -4.20
C THR A 255 6.85 -21.32 -5.36
N THR A 256 7.23 -21.79 -6.55
CA THR A 256 7.00 -21.08 -7.82
C THR A 256 5.50 -21.07 -8.18
N ALA A 257 5.11 -20.40 -9.25
CA ALA A 257 3.73 -20.42 -9.75
C ALA A 257 3.24 -21.82 -10.17
N GLU A 258 4.16 -22.71 -10.53
CA GLU A 258 3.91 -24.12 -10.87
C GLU A 258 3.76 -25.02 -9.64
N GLY A 259 4.09 -24.52 -8.45
CA GLY A 259 4.06 -25.31 -7.21
C GLY A 259 5.40 -25.97 -6.86
N THR A 260 6.47 -25.72 -7.62
CA THR A 260 7.81 -26.24 -7.30
C THR A 260 8.35 -25.62 -6.01
N PRO A 261 8.70 -26.40 -4.98
CA PRO A 261 9.26 -25.89 -3.73
C PRO A 261 10.58 -25.12 -3.92
N LEU A 262 10.74 -24.04 -3.13
CA LEU A 262 11.91 -23.17 -3.14
C LEU A 262 12.76 -23.37 -1.89
N ASN A 263 14.07 -23.45 -2.08
CA ASN A 263 15.04 -23.47 -0.98
C ASN A 263 15.35 -22.04 -0.54
N LEU A 264 14.82 -21.65 0.62
CA LEU A 264 15.01 -20.31 1.18
C LEU A 264 16.22 -20.20 2.12
N PRO A 265 16.85 -19.01 2.22
CA PRO A 265 16.58 -17.83 1.40
C PRO A 265 17.10 -18.02 -0.02
N LEU A 266 16.46 -17.37 -1.00
CA LEU A 266 16.99 -17.27 -2.35
C LEU A 266 18.28 -16.44 -2.31
N LYS A 267 19.39 -16.97 -2.85
CA LYS A 267 20.74 -16.40 -2.76
C LYS A 267 21.41 -16.11 -4.11
N ASP A 268 20.85 -16.65 -5.19
CA ASP A 268 21.43 -16.56 -6.52
C ASP A 268 20.49 -15.83 -7.48
N ILE A 269 21.06 -15.04 -8.40
CA ILE A 269 20.30 -14.28 -9.41
C ILE A 269 19.48 -15.22 -10.29
N ARG A 270 20.07 -16.34 -10.70
CA ARG A 270 19.39 -17.42 -11.43
C ARG A 270 18.90 -18.44 -10.41
N ASN A 271 17.60 -18.48 -10.21
CA ASN A 271 16.94 -19.43 -9.32
C ASN A 271 15.54 -19.74 -9.88
N PRO A 272 14.85 -20.79 -9.39
CA PRO A 272 13.55 -21.20 -9.94
C PRO A 272 12.44 -20.14 -9.85
N ALA A 273 12.57 -19.11 -9.03
CA ALA A 273 11.59 -18.03 -8.93
C ALA A 273 11.71 -16.98 -10.06
N LEU A 274 12.78 -17.02 -10.88
CA LEU A 274 12.98 -16.08 -11.99
C LEU A 274 11.89 -16.24 -13.05
N VAL A 275 11.08 -15.20 -13.22
CA VAL A 275 10.02 -15.11 -14.23
C VAL A 275 10.56 -14.57 -15.56
N ARG A 276 11.41 -13.53 -15.50
CA ARG A 276 11.99 -12.90 -16.69
C ARG A 276 13.30 -12.17 -16.40
N ASP A 277 14.30 -12.41 -17.22
CA ASP A 277 15.63 -11.79 -17.14
C ASP A 277 15.65 -10.46 -17.91
N TYR A 278 15.02 -9.44 -17.33
CA TYR A 278 15.02 -8.09 -17.91
C TYR A 278 16.41 -7.45 -17.96
N ALA A 279 17.38 -7.95 -17.20
CA ALA A 279 18.75 -7.44 -17.25
C ALA A 279 19.38 -7.76 -18.60
N ALA A 280 19.18 -8.99 -19.10
CA ALA A 280 19.61 -9.40 -20.44
C ALA A 280 18.91 -8.60 -21.55
N GLU A 281 17.70 -8.09 -21.29
CA GLU A 281 16.94 -7.24 -22.21
C GLU A 281 17.30 -5.74 -22.11
N GLY A 282 18.21 -5.35 -21.21
CA GLY A 282 18.55 -3.94 -20.97
C GLY A 282 17.40 -3.12 -20.41
N ARG A 283 16.49 -3.75 -19.65
CA ARG A 283 15.29 -3.12 -19.10
C ARG A 283 15.37 -2.96 -17.59
N LEU A 284 14.79 -1.86 -17.12
CA LEU A 284 14.46 -1.62 -15.72
C LEU A 284 12.99 -1.94 -15.47
N LEU A 285 12.67 -2.40 -14.25
CA LEU A 285 11.33 -2.82 -13.85
C LEU A 285 10.89 -2.20 -12.52
N TYR A 286 9.68 -1.64 -12.51
CA TYR A 286 9.04 -1.00 -11.37
C TYR A 286 7.68 -1.64 -11.12
N THR A 287 7.53 -2.37 -10.01
CA THR A 287 6.27 -3.04 -9.66
C THR A 287 5.19 -2.03 -9.28
N CYS A 288 3.93 -2.32 -9.62
CA CYS A 288 2.78 -1.50 -9.25
C CYS A 288 1.84 -2.26 -8.30
N ASP A 289 1.09 -3.24 -8.81
CA ASP A 289 0.04 -3.94 -8.05
C ASP A 289 -0.03 -5.43 -8.43
N LEU A 290 -0.38 -6.26 -7.46
CA LEU A 290 -0.55 -7.70 -7.60
C LEU A 290 -2.04 -8.06 -7.39
N ASN A 291 -2.60 -8.84 -8.30
CA ASN A 291 -3.90 -9.44 -8.13
C ASN A 291 -3.93 -10.89 -8.66
N PHE A 292 -5.08 -11.56 -8.58
CA PHE A 292 -5.21 -12.96 -8.99
C PHE A 292 -6.42 -13.15 -9.90
N ASP A 293 -6.27 -13.96 -10.95
CA ASP A 293 -7.39 -14.38 -11.81
C ASP A 293 -8.39 -15.24 -11.05
N ALA A 294 -9.57 -15.53 -11.62
CA ALA A 294 -10.62 -16.31 -10.95
C ALA A 294 -10.16 -17.68 -10.43
N ALA A 295 -9.13 -18.30 -11.00
CA ALA A 295 -8.55 -19.57 -10.56
C ALA A 295 -7.42 -19.42 -9.51
N GLY A 296 -7.13 -18.18 -9.10
CA GLY A 296 -6.09 -17.87 -8.14
C GLY A 296 -4.69 -17.84 -8.75
N HIS A 297 -4.54 -17.73 -10.07
CA HIS A 297 -3.24 -17.53 -10.69
C HIS A 297 -2.79 -16.07 -10.57
N PRO A 298 -1.51 -15.82 -10.30
CA PRO A 298 -0.99 -14.48 -10.09
C PRO A 298 -0.96 -13.63 -11.35
N ILE A 299 -1.24 -12.34 -11.17
CA ILE A 299 -1.13 -11.28 -12.16
C ILE A 299 -0.37 -10.11 -11.53
N LEU A 300 0.59 -9.55 -12.25
CA LEU A 300 1.34 -8.35 -11.85
C LEU A 300 1.14 -7.23 -12.88
N LEU A 301 0.83 -6.04 -12.40
CA LEU A 301 0.98 -4.77 -13.13
C LEU A 301 2.33 -4.13 -12.78
N TYR A 302 3.07 -3.69 -13.79
CA TYR A 302 4.38 -3.05 -13.62
C TYR A 302 4.75 -2.14 -14.80
N VAL A 303 5.75 -1.29 -14.59
CA VAL A 303 6.30 -0.38 -15.61
C VAL A 303 7.70 -0.84 -16.01
N LEU A 304 7.97 -0.87 -17.32
CA LEU A 304 9.29 -1.08 -17.89
C LEU A 304 9.90 0.22 -18.39
N SER A 305 11.22 0.33 -18.26
CA SER A 305 11.99 1.49 -18.71
C SER A 305 13.38 1.07 -19.19
N ARG A 306 14.13 2.00 -19.78
CA ARG A 306 15.54 1.82 -20.16
C ARG A 306 16.51 2.70 -19.37
N ASP A 307 16.01 3.67 -18.62
CA ASP A 307 16.83 4.56 -17.77
C ASP A 307 16.07 4.87 -16.47
N PHE A 308 16.79 5.01 -15.37
CA PHE A 308 16.23 5.37 -14.07
C PHE A 308 15.92 6.86 -13.95
N LYS A 309 16.60 7.70 -14.75
CA LYS A 309 16.45 9.15 -14.73
C LYS A 309 15.11 9.57 -15.35
N PRO A 310 14.52 10.70 -14.88
CA PRO A 310 13.37 11.29 -15.55
C PRO A 310 13.80 11.86 -16.91
N GLY A 311 12.85 11.98 -17.84
CA GLY A 311 13.09 12.51 -19.17
C GLY A 311 13.23 11.45 -20.28
N PRO A 312 13.56 11.88 -21.51
CA PRO A 312 13.46 11.08 -22.73
C PRO A 312 14.49 9.94 -22.83
N ALA A 313 15.58 9.95 -22.06
CA ALA A 313 16.62 8.92 -22.13
C ALA A 313 16.09 7.49 -21.88
N GLY A 314 15.07 7.36 -21.02
CA GLY A 314 14.40 6.08 -20.78
C GLY A 314 13.43 5.64 -21.88
N GLY A 315 13.16 6.49 -22.87
CA GLY A 315 12.10 6.32 -23.87
C GLY A 315 10.71 6.39 -23.27
N GLU A 316 9.74 5.78 -23.92
CA GLU A 316 8.41 5.57 -23.34
C GLU A 316 8.47 4.52 -22.22
N ARG A 317 7.70 4.75 -21.14
CA ARG A 317 7.58 3.82 -20.01
C ARG A 317 6.41 2.88 -20.24
N GLU A 318 6.72 1.62 -20.53
CA GLU A 318 5.76 0.61 -20.98
C GLU A 318 5.02 0.00 -19.77
N TRP A 319 3.71 0.27 -19.65
CA TRP A 319 2.86 -0.40 -18.66
C TRP A 319 2.56 -1.82 -19.12
N THR A 320 2.94 -2.80 -18.32
CA THR A 320 2.91 -4.21 -18.69
C THR A 320 2.18 -5.02 -17.63
N VAL A 321 1.44 -6.04 -18.09
CA VAL A 321 0.86 -7.09 -17.25
C VAL A 321 1.59 -8.40 -17.47
N ALA A 322 1.98 -9.06 -16.39
CA ALA A 322 2.43 -10.46 -16.39
C ALA A 322 1.34 -11.33 -15.76
N HIS A 323 0.92 -12.40 -16.44
CA HIS A 323 -0.11 -13.33 -15.98
C HIS A 323 0.38 -14.77 -16.10
N TRP A 324 0.29 -15.53 -15.01
CA TRP A 324 0.55 -16.97 -15.05
C TRP A 324 -0.70 -17.72 -15.50
N LYS A 325 -0.64 -18.44 -16.62
CA LYS A 325 -1.75 -19.30 -17.05
C LYS A 325 -1.28 -20.42 -17.97
N GLY A 326 -1.89 -21.59 -17.83
CA GLY A 326 -1.61 -22.73 -18.71
C GLY A 326 -0.15 -23.21 -18.66
N GLY A 327 0.49 -23.13 -17.49
CA GLY A 327 1.87 -23.59 -17.31
C GLY A 327 2.94 -22.63 -17.85
N ARG A 328 2.60 -21.36 -18.13
CA ARG A 328 3.58 -20.36 -18.58
C ARG A 328 3.19 -18.93 -18.19
N TRP A 329 4.17 -18.03 -18.25
CA TRP A 329 3.94 -16.58 -18.11
C TRP A 329 3.56 -15.95 -19.45
N HIS A 330 2.48 -15.16 -19.42
CA HIS A 330 2.00 -14.32 -20.50
C HIS A 330 2.29 -12.86 -20.18
N PHE A 331 2.65 -12.07 -21.19
CA PHE A 331 2.97 -10.65 -21.03
C PHE A 331 2.19 -9.82 -22.06
N ALA A 332 1.62 -8.70 -21.63
CA ALA A 332 0.91 -7.77 -22.51
C ALA A 332 1.17 -6.31 -22.08
N THR A 333 1.45 -5.46 -23.05
CA THR A 333 1.57 -4.01 -22.85
C THR A 333 0.18 -3.38 -22.90
N ILE A 334 -0.15 -2.55 -21.91
CA ILE A 334 -1.43 -1.83 -21.80
C ILE A 334 -1.34 -0.50 -22.54
N ALA A 335 -0.32 0.28 -22.21
CA ALA A 335 -0.15 1.67 -22.61
C ALA A 335 1.30 2.12 -22.34
N ASN A 336 1.61 3.35 -22.72
CA ASN A 336 2.87 4.01 -22.39
C ASN A 336 2.59 5.24 -21.53
N SER A 337 3.55 5.56 -20.66
CA SER A 337 3.60 6.78 -19.84
C SER A 337 4.98 7.40 -19.96
N ASP A 338 5.23 8.48 -19.22
CA ASP A 338 6.46 9.25 -19.32
C ASP A 338 7.36 9.11 -18.09
N HIS A 339 6.93 8.44 -17.01
CA HIS A 339 7.74 8.35 -15.79
C HIS A 339 7.79 6.96 -15.12
N ASN A 340 8.93 6.65 -14.50
CA ASN A 340 9.22 5.32 -13.94
C ASN A 340 8.44 5.01 -12.65
N TYR A 341 7.99 6.06 -11.96
CA TYR A 341 7.29 5.98 -10.68
C TYR A 341 5.78 6.17 -10.82
N ASP A 342 5.28 6.10 -12.04
CA ASP A 342 3.86 6.06 -12.29
C ASP A 342 3.32 4.73 -11.76
N MET A 343 2.30 4.82 -10.91
CA MET A 343 1.78 3.67 -10.19
C MET A 343 0.27 3.74 -10.12
N GLY A 344 -0.35 2.61 -10.47
CA GLY A 344 -1.78 2.41 -10.43
C GLY A 344 -2.10 1.00 -9.98
N SER A 345 -3.38 0.66 -9.98
CA SER A 345 -3.87 -0.61 -9.44
C SER A 345 -4.59 -1.47 -10.47
N LEU A 346 -4.49 -2.79 -10.29
CA LEU A 346 -5.09 -3.82 -11.11
C LEU A 346 -6.30 -4.42 -10.40
N TYR A 347 -7.44 -4.43 -11.09
CA TYR A 347 -8.68 -5.03 -10.62
C TYR A 347 -9.03 -6.21 -11.51
N VAL A 348 -9.40 -7.32 -10.88
CA VAL A 348 -9.88 -8.53 -11.55
C VAL A 348 -11.33 -8.71 -11.16
N GLN A 349 -12.24 -8.34 -12.04
CA GLN A 349 -13.67 -8.65 -11.92
C GLN A 349 -13.97 -9.94 -12.69
N ARG A 350 -15.18 -10.48 -12.51
CA ARG A 350 -15.57 -11.78 -13.09
C ARG A 350 -15.38 -11.84 -14.61
N ASP A 351 -15.85 -10.82 -15.32
CA ASP A 351 -15.90 -10.80 -16.79
C ASP A 351 -14.91 -9.80 -17.40
N GLU A 352 -14.11 -9.13 -16.56
CA GLU A 352 -13.29 -8.01 -16.99
C GLU A 352 -12.18 -7.68 -16.01
N TRP A 353 -11.01 -7.32 -16.54
CA TRP A 353 -9.91 -6.75 -15.76
C TRP A 353 -9.82 -5.26 -16.03
N LEU A 354 -9.53 -4.48 -15.00
CA LEU A 354 -9.39 -3.04 -15.08
C LEU A 354 -8.01 -2.61 -14.57
N VAL A 355 -7.46 -1.58 -15.18
CA VAL A 355 -6.32 -0.84 -14.63
C VAL A 355 -6.71 0.62 -14.52
N LEU A 356 -6.62 1.16 -13.31
CA LEU A 356 -6.76 2.60 -13.05
C LEU A 356 -5.38 3.14 -12.66
N ALA A 357 -4.81 3.95 -13.54
CA ALA A 357 -3.42 4.38 -13.46
C ALA A 357 -3.20 5.73 -14.16
N PRO A 358 -2.16 6.49 -13.78
CA PRO A 358 -1.80 7.73 -14.43
C PRO A 358 -0.99 7.48 -15.71
N THR A 359 -1.63 6.95 -16.75
CA THR A 359 -0.94 6.60 -18.00
C THR A 359 -0.83 7.75 -18.99
N ASP A 360 -1.74 8.73 -18.91
CA ASP A 360 -1.67 9.91 -19.75
C ASP A 360 -0.71 10.94 -19.14
N VAL A 361 0.10 11.60 -19.97
CA VAL A 361 0.99 12.67 -19.54
C VAL A 361 0.19 13.80 -18.90
N GLY A 362 0.54 14.15 -17.67
CA GLY A 362 -0.09 15.24 -16.92
C GLY A 362 0.52 16.62 -17.21
N PRO A 363 0.07 17.64 -16.46
CA PRO A 363 0.58 19.01 -16.61
C PRO A 363 2.09 19.16 -16.33
N GLN A 364 2.68 18.30 -15.50
CA GLN A 364 4.13 18.29 -15.24
C GLN A 364 4.79 17.09 -15.93
N LYS A 365 5.07 17.26 -17.22
CA LYS A 365 5.73 16.26 -18.06
C LYS A 365 7.06 15.79 -17.47
N TRP A 366 7.33 14.49 -17.54
CA TRP A 366 8.48 13.80 -16.95
C TRP A 366 8.54 13.80 -15.42
N GLY A 367 7.59 14.43 -14.73
CA GLY A 367 7.40 14.29 -13.30
C GLY A 367 6.61 13.02 -12.96
N ALA A 368 6.66 12.57 -11.71
CA ALA A 368 5.88 11.40 -11.30
C ALA A 368 4.37 11.66 -11.38
N GLY A 369 3.62 10.67 -11.87
CA GLY A 369 2.19 10.75 -12.08
C GLY A 369 1.81 11.39 -13.41
N GLY A 370 0.52 11.64 -13.57
CA GLY A 370 -0.07 12.15 -14.81
C GLY A 370 -1.58 12.28 -14.69
N GLU A 371 -2.29 12.17 -15.80
CA GLU A 371 -3.75 12.06 -15.79
C GLU A 371 -4.18 10.60 -15.61
N MET A 372 -5.15 10.37 -14.71
CA MET A 372 -5.70 9.05 -14.44
C MET A 372 -6.53 8.56 -15.62
N VAL A 373 -6.30 7.31 -16.02
CA VAL A 373 -7.00 6.63 -17.10
C VAL A 373 -7.48 5.28 -16.61
N LEU A 374 -8.69 4.89 -17.02
CA LEU A 374 -9.26 3.58 -16.81
C LEU A 374 -9.10 2.77 -18.10
N TRP A 375 -8.37 1.67 -18.00
CA TRP A 375 -8.17 0.67 -19.05
C TRP A 375 -8.97 -0.60 -18.71
N ALA A 376 -9.43 -1.31 -19.74
CA ALA A 376 -10.21 -2.53 -19.58
C ALA A 376 -9.76 -3.64 -20.53
N SER A 377 -9.79 -4.87 -20.04
CA SER A 377 -9.54 -6.10 -20.79
C SER A 377 -10.63 -7.13 -20.51
N ARG A 378 -11.17 -7.73 -21.58
CA ARG A 378 -12.20 -8.78 -21.51
C ARG A 378 -11.68 -10.16 -21.90
N ASP A 379 -10.37 -10.28 -22.09
CA ASP A 379 -9.68 -11.50 -22.56
C ASP A 379 -8.51 -11.88 -21.66
N GLU A 380 -8.69 -11.64 -20.35
CA GLU A 380 -7.72 -11.98 -19.30
C GLU A 380 -6.38 -11.26 -19.47
N GLY A 381 -6.44 -9.97 -19.75
CA GLY A 381 -5.28 -9.10 -19.82
C GLY A 381 -4.44 -9.24 -21.08
N ARG A 382 -4.91 -9.98 -22.10
CA ARG A 382 -4.17 -10.14 -23.38
C ARG A 382 -4.26 -8.90 -24.25
N THR A 383 -5.44 -8.28 -24.32
CA THR A 383 -5.65 -7.00 -25.00
C THR A 383 -6.33 -6.01 -24.07
N TRP A 384 -5.97 -4.74 -24.23
CA TRP A 384 -6.47 -3.65 -23.41
C TRP A 384 -7.03 -2.53 -24.28
N THR A 385 -8.13 -1.95 -23.80
CA THR A 385 -8.78 -0.82 -24.44
C THR A 385 -8.92 0.32 -23.44
N ARG A 386 -8.66 1.53 -23.90
CA ARG A 386 -8.94 2.73 -23.11
C ARG A 386 -10.44 2.82 -22.93
N ARG A 387 -10.90 2.72 -21.69
CA ARG A 387 -12.32 2.89 -21.36
C ARG A 387 -12.66 4.36 -21.14
N ARG A 388 -11.84 5.06 -20.36
CA ARG A 388 -12.17 6.42 -19.92
C ARG A 388 -10.92 7.18 -19.49
N SER A 389 -10.82 8.44 -19.86
CA SER A 389 -9.98 9.42 -19.15
C SER A 389 -10.68 9.75 -17.84
N VAL A 390 -10.10 9.39 -16.69
CA VAL A 390 -10.68 9.61 -15.36
C VAL A 390 -10.46 11.07 -14.94
N THR A 391 -9.26 11.61 -15.13
CA THR A 391 -8.95 13.05 -14.96
C THR A 391 -8.43 13.62 -16.29
N GLN A 392 -8.57 14.94 -16.49
CA GLN A 392 -8.07 15.67 -17.66
C GLN A 392 -7.89 17.15 -17.31
N GLY A 393 -6.82 17.78 -17.83
CA GLY A 393 -6.59 19.22 -17.64
C GLY A 393 -6.36 19.59 -16.17
N SER A 394 -5.81 18.65 -15.40
CA SER A 394 -5.55 18.80 -13.98
C SER A 394 -4.47 19.84 -13.74
N GLU A 395 -4.48 20.45 -12.56
CA GLU A 395 -3.45 21.41 -12.14
C GLU A 395 -2.13 20.69 -11.82
N PHE A 396 -2.22 19.50 -11.23
CA PHE A 396 -1.09 18.68 -10.78
C PHE A 396 -1.19 17.26 -11.31
N ASN A 397 -0.05 16.61 -11.48
CA ASN A 397 0.01 15.18 -11.74
C ASN A 397 -0.65 14.39 -10.59
N HIS A 398 -1.50 13.44 -10.96
CA HIS A 398 -2.07 12.45 -10.06
C HIS A 398 -1.18 11.21 -10.04
N SER A 399 -0.94 10.61 -8.87
CA SER A 399 -0.01 9.48 -8.75
C SER A 399 -0.41 8.46 -7.68
N TYR A 400 0.15 7.25 -7.79
CA TYR A 400 -0.05 6.13 -6.85
C TYR A 400 -1.52 5.81 -6.58
N ALA A 401 -2.29 5.48 -7.61
CA ALA A 401 -3.65 5.01 -7.44
C ALA A 401 -3.70 3.64 -6.78
N ARG A 402 -4.43 3.55 -5.67
CA ARG A 402 -4.50 2.39 -4.77
C ARG A 402 -5.86 1.74 -4.81
N ARG A 403 -5.86 0.42 -4.92
CA ARG A 403 -7.02 -0.45 -4.75
C ARG A 403 -7.25 -0.76 -3.27
N PRO A 404 -8.42 -0.40 -2.70
CA PRO A 404 -8.87 -0.98 -1.45
C PRO A 404 -9.03 -2.49 -1.57
N ARG A 405 -8.69 -3.21 -0.50
CA ARG A 405 -9.10 -4.61 -0.36
C ARG A 405 -10.63 -4.65 -0.31
N ASP A 406 -11.22 -5.53 -1.12
CA ASP A 406 -12.67 -5.70 -1.24
C ASP A 406 -13.38 -4.39 -1.64
N ALA A 407 -12.75 -3.62 -2.55
CA ALA A 407 -13.19 -2.30 -3.01
C ALA A 407 -14.69 -2.22 -3.35
N ARG A 408 -15.30 -1.08 -3.00
CA ARG A 408 -16.74 -0.84 -3.11
C ARG A 408 -17.00 0.57 -3.65
N ASP A 409 -17.94 0.71 -4.58
CA ASP A 409 -18.31 2.03 -5.08
C ASP A 409 -18.98 2.90 -3.98
N PRO A 410 -18.78 4.23 -4.00
CA PRO A 410 -17.92 4.97 -4.93
C PRO A 410 -16.43 5.02 -4.53
N PHE A 411 -16.02 4.40 -3.41
CA PHE A 411 -14.61 4.36 -2.99
C PHE A 411 -13.89 3.14 -3.57
N PHE A 412 -13.70 3.13 -4.89
CA PHE A 412 -13.14 1.99 -5.62
C PHE A 412 -11.63 2.09 -5.84
N ALA A 413 -11.12 3.29 -6.07
CA ALA A 413 -9.70 3.62 -6.13
C ALA A 413 -9.45 4.93 -5.39
N PHE A 414 -8.28 5.11 -4.78
CA PHE A 414 -7.91 6.39 -4.17
C PHE A 414 -6.43 6.73 -4.37
N TRP A 415 -6.10 8.01 -4.45
CA TRP A 415 -4.76 8.49 -4.82
C TRP A 415 -4.46 9.90 -4.30
N ALA A 416 -3.22 10.36 -4.52
CA ALA A 416 -2.80 11.72 -4.23
C ALA A 416 -2.43 12.46 -5.52
N ASP A 417 -2.50 13.79 -5.49
CA ASP A 417 -1.88 14.66 -6.50
C ASP A 417 -0.86 15.61 -5.87
N GLY A 418 -0.06 16.27 -6.71
CA GLY A 418 0.82 17.37 -6.31
C GLY A 418 1.82 17.68 -7.41
N ASP A 419 2.24 18.94 -7.53
CA ASP A 419 3.22 19.43 -8.50
C ASP A 419 4.60 18.77 -8.23
N PRO A 420 5.14 17.91 -9.11
CA PRO A 420 6.46 17.32 -8.92
C PRO A 420 7.60 18.34 -9.10
N ASP A 421 7.41 19.46 -9.79
CA ASP A 421 8.49 20.42 -10.07
C ASP A 421 8.79 21.33 -8.87
N ARG A 422 7.80 21.54 -7.99
CA ARG A 422 7.91 22.45 -6.84
C ARG A 422 6.92 22.12 -5.72
N PRO A 423 7.20 22.57 -4.47
CA PRO A 423 6.26 22.43 -3.37
C PRO A 423 4.87 22.96 -3.72
N SER A 424 3.85 22.16 -3.42
CA SER A 424 2.44 22.44 -3.71
C SER A 424 1.54 21.76 -2.67
N PRO A 425 0.24 22.12 -2.60
CA PRO A 425 -0.73 21.27 -1.92
C PRO A 425 -0.71 19.86 -2.49
N SER A 426 -0.83 18.85 -1.63
CA SER A 426 -1.11 17.47 -2.06
C SER A 426 -2.50 17.07 -1.61
N ARG A 427 -3.40 16.86 -2.56
CA ARG A 427 -4.82 16.59 -2.34
C ARG A 427 -5.07 15.10 -2.54
N LEU A 428 -6.02 14.55 -1.80
CA LEU A 428 -6.43 13.15 -1.95
C LEU A 428 -7.74 13.05 -2.73
N TYR A 429 -7.84 12.00 -3.53
CA TYR A 429 -8.97 11.73 -4.40
C TYR A 429 -9.42 10.29 -4.28
N PHE A 430 -10.67 10.02 -4.63
CA PHE A 430 -11.15 8.68 -4.91
C PHE A 430 -12.16 8.69 -6.07
N ALA A 431 -12.35 7.52 -6.70
CA ALA A 431 -13.31 7.36 -7.79
C ALA A 431 -14.01 6.01 -7.72
N ASP A 432 -15.16 5.94 -8.40
CA ASP A 432 -15.92 4.71 -8.59
C ASP A 432 -15.29 3.80 -9.66
N SER A 433 -15.81 2.57 -9.75
CA SER A 433 -15.35 1.51 -10.65
C SER A 433 -15.50 1.84 -12.13
N THR A 434 -16.34 2.83 -12.45
CA THR A 434 -16.57 3.30 -13.82
C THR A 434 -15.61 4.42 -14.23
N GLY A 435 -14.96 5.07 -13.25
CA GLY A 435 -14.17 6.28 -13.42
C GLY A 435 -14.99 7.50 -13.84
N GLU A 436 -16.32 7.43 -13.75
CA GLU A 436 -17.22 8.52 -14.12
C GLU A 436 -17.30 9.56 -13.00
N LYS A 437 -17.37 9.11 -11.75
CA LYS A 437 -17.41 10.00 -10.59
C LYS A 437 -16.05 10.05 -9.94
N VAL A 438 -15.49 11.26 -9.86
CA VAL A 438 -14.24 11.52 -9.16
C VAL A 438 -14.52 12.51 -8.04
N PHE A 439 -14.02 12.18 -6.86
CA PHE A 439 -14.24 12.91 -5.64
C PHE A 439 -12.91 13.37 -5.05
N ARG A 440 -12.83 14.64 -4.68
CA ARG A 440 -11.73 15.22 -3.91
C ARG A 440 -12.08 15.21 -2.42
N MET A 441 -11.17 14.72 -1.59
CA MET A 441 -11.33 14.71 -0.14
C MET A 441 -11.13 16.13 0.44
N PRO A 442 -11.83 16.50 1.54
CA PRO A 442 -11.69 17.83 2.15
C PRO A 442 -10.25 18.10 2.62
N TYR A 443 -9.58 19.04 1.95
CA TYR A 443 -8.21 19.43 2.31
C TYR A 443 -8.13 20.05 3.71
N THR A 444 -9.21 20.71 4.13
CA THR A 444 -9.43 21.25 5.47
C THR A 444 -10.87 20.95 5.88
N PHE A 445 -11.08 20.50 7.12
CA PHE A 445 -12.38 20.36 7.74
C PHE A 445 -12.81 21.68 8.39
N PRO A 446 -14.11 21.99 8.40
CA PRO A 446 -14.62 23.07 9.24
C PRO A 446 -14.30 22.79 10.72
N ALA A 447 -14.11 23.86 11.49
CA ALA A 447 -13.86 23.75 12.93
C ALA A 447 -15.00 22.97 13.62
N ASN A 448 -14.63 22.08 14.55
CA ASN A 448 -15.56 21.24 15.33
C ASN A 448 -16.43 20.28 14.51
N VAL A 449 -16.04 19.96 13.27
CA VAL A 449 -16.73 18.96 12.44
C VAL A 449 -15.88 17.69 12.33
N ASP A 450 -16.47 16.54 12.68
CA ASP A 450 -15.81 15.23 12.64
C ASP A 450 -16.12 14.41 11.39
N SER A 451 -17.00 14.89 10.51
CA SER A 451 -17.28 14.27 9.22
C SER A 451 -17.73 15.29 8.17
N ALA A 452 -17.28 15.15 6.93
CA ALA A 452 -17.64 16.06 5.84
C ALA A 452 -17.85 15.29 4.53
N PRO A 453 -18.74 15.77 3.63
CA PRO A 453 -18.86 15.19 2.31
C PRO A 453 -17.59 15.48 1.48
N PRO A 454 -17.22 14.58 0.57
CA PRO A 454 -16.22 14.89 -0.45
C PRO A 454 -16.79 15.87 -1.49
N GLU A 455 -15.92 16.53 -2.22
CA GLU A 455 -16.28 17.37 -3.36
C GLU A 455 -16.27 16.54 -4.65
N ARG A 456 -17.38 16.49 -5.38
CA ARG A 456 -17.39 15.87 -6.71
C ARG A 456 -16.72 16.80 -7.72
N VAL A 457 -15.61 16.36 -8.32
CA VAL A 457 -14.84 17.12 -9.31
C VAL A 457 -15.06 16.63 -10.75
N LYS A 458 -15.80 15.53 -10.91
CA LYS A 458 -16.27 14.99 -12.18
C LYS A 458 -17.54 14.17 -12.00
#